data_AF-A0A3B9BWA2-F1
#
_entry.id   AF-A0A3B9BWA2-F1
#
_cell.length_a   1.000
_cell.length_b   1.000
_cell.length_c   1.000
_cell.angle_alpha   90.00
_cell.angle_beta   90.00
_cell.angle_gamma   90.00
#
_symmetry.space_group_name_H-M   'P 1'
#
loop_
_entity.id
_entity.type
_entity.pdbx_description
1 polymer ?
#
loop_
_entity_poly.entity_id
_entity_poly.type
_entity_poly.pdbx_seq_one_letter_code
_entity_poly.pdbx_strand_id
1 'polypeptide(L)' 'TRLESAIETVLGKGIRTGDLMQTDGGKAVSTSEMTDAIISELQASL' A
#
# COMPACT_ATOMS: atom_id res chain seq x y z
N THR A 1 -5.50 -7.10 -12.77
CA THR A 1 -6.57 -7.76 -11.97
C THR A 1 -6.86 -6.86 -10.77
N ARG A 2 -8.06 -6.89 -10.18
CA ARG A 2 -8.52 -5.82 -9.25
C ARG A 2 -7.62 -5.65 -8.02
N LEU A 3 -7.12 -6.76 -7.48
CA LEU A 3 -6.23 -6.77 -6.34
C LEU A 3 -4.88 -6.11 -6.66
N GLU A 4 -4.30 -6.42 -7.81
CA GLU A 4 -3.03 -5.89 -8.28
C GLU A 4 -3.13 -4.38 -8.53
N SER A 5 -4.24 -3.89 -9.09
CA SER A 5 -4.47 -2.46 -9.26
C SER A 5 -4.61 -1.72 -7.91
N ALA A 6 -5.25 -2.33 -6.92
CA ALA A 6 -5.31 -1.78 -5.57
C ALA A 6 -3.91 -1.70 -4.93
N ILE A 7 -3.11 -2.76 -5.06
CA ILE A 7 -1.72 -2.79 -4.57
C ILE A 7 -0.86 -1.74 -5.27
N GLU A 8 -0.91 -1.64 -6.60
CA GLU A 8 -0.19 -0.63 -7.37
C GLU A 8 -0.56 0.79 -6.93
N THR A 9 -1.86 1.03 -6.65
CA THR A 9 -2.35 2.33 -6.18
C THR A 9 -1.82 2.66 -4.77
N VAL A 10 -1.87 1.72 -3.83
CA VAL A 10 -1.32 1.88 -2.47
C VAL A 10 0.18 2.17 -2.53
N LEU A 11 0.92 1.41 -3.33
CA LEU A 11 2.35 1.63 -3.54
C LEU A 11 2.64 2.97 -4.24
N GLY A 12 1.78 3.41 -5.16
CA GLY A 12 1.84 4.73 -5.81
C GLY A 12 1.60 5.89 -4.84
N LYS A 13 0.80 5.68 -3.80
CA LYS A 13 0.59 6.61 -2.68
C LYS A 13 1.77 6.65 -1.70
N GLY A 14 2.79 5.82 -1.91
CA GLY A 14 3.97 5.77 -1.05
C GLY A 14 3.77 4.99 0.24
N ILE A 15 2.62 4.33 0.43
CA ILE A 15 2.33 3.50 1.60
C ILE A 15 3.08 2.19 1.44
N ARG A 16 4.08 1.96 2.29
CA ARG A 16 4.98 0.80 2.20
C ARG A 16 5.41 0.36 3.59
N THR A 17 5.50 -0.94 3.78
CA THR A 17 6.17 -1.54 4.93
C THR A 17 7.68 -1.35 4.83
N GLY A 18 8.38 -1.51 5.96
CA GLY A 18 9.82 -1.25 6.05
C GLY A 18 10.68 -2.08 5.08
N ASP A 19 10.25 -3.30 4.73
CA ASP A 19 10.93 -4.19 3.78
C ASP A 19 10.87 -3.70 2.32
N LEU A 20 9.84 -2.93 1.97
CA LEU A 20 9.65 -2.36 0.63
C LEU A 20 10.26 -0.95 0.50
N MET A 21 10.86 -0.43 1.57
CA MET A 21 11.52 0.87 1.55
C MET A 21 12.88 0.74 0.87
N GLN A 22 13.09 1.57 -0.15
CA GLN A 22 14.42 1.86 -0.66
C GLN A 22 15.00 3.04 0.14
N THR A 23 16.32 3.12 0.21
CA THR A 23 17.16 3.79 1.24
C THR A 23 16.89 5.27 1.57
N ASP A 24 15.87 5.94 1.02
CA ASP A 24 15.60 7.36 1.29
C ASP A 24 14.15 7.66 1.69
N GLY A 25 13.98 8.14 2.93
CA GLY A 25 13.00 9.17 3.29
C GLY A 25 11.53 8.78 3.50
N GLY A 26 11.17 7.50 3.46
CA GLY A 26 9.80 7.05 3.73
C GLY A 26 9.52 6.74 5.21
N LYS A 27 8.33 7.12 5.71
CA LYS A 27 7.81 6.58 6.98
C LYS A 27 7.22 5.19 6.69
N ALA A 28 7.89 4.15 7.16
CA ALA A 28 7.37 2.78 7.07
C ALA A 28 6.04 2.67 7.85
N VAL A 29 5.07 1.98 7.25
CA VAL A 29 3.83 1.58 7.93
C VAL A 29 3.94 0.16 8.47
N SER A 30 3.08 -0.20 9.42
CA SER A 30 2.91 -1.57 9.88
C SER A 30 2.19 -2.44 8.85
N THR A 31 2.25 -3.77 9.01
CA THR A 31 1.51 -4.73 8.18
C THR A 31 0.01 -4.48 8.21
N SER A 32 -0.55 -4.13 9.37
CA SER A 32 -1.97 -3.82 9.53
C SER A 32 -2.36 -2.57 8.76
N GLU A 33 -1.59 -1.49 8.90
CA GLU A 33 -1.84 -0.24 8.16
C GLU A 33 -1.75 -0.43 6.63
N MET A 34 -0.80 -1.23 6.14
CA MET A 34 -0.73 -1.56 4.72
C MET A 34 -1.95 -2.38 4.27
N THR A 35 -2.42 -3.31 5.10
CA THR A 35 -3.61 -4.13 4.81
C THR A 35 -4.87 -3.27 4.75
N ASP A 36 -5.04 -2.35 5.70
CA ASP A 36 -6.19 -1.44 5.75
C ASP A 36 -6.23 -0.55 4.50
N ALA A 37 -5.07 -0.03 4.06
CA ALA A 37 -4.96 0.75 2.84
C ALA A 37 -5.37 -0.06 1.59
N ILE A 38 -4.91 -1.31 1.47
CA ILE A 38 -5.25 -2.18 0.34
C ILE A 38 -6.74 -2.52 0.34
N ILE A 39 -7.33 -2.82 1.50
CA ILE A 39 -8.77 -3.09 1.62
C ILE A 39 -9.57 -1.86 1.21
N SER A 40 -9.14 -0.66 1.61
CA SER A 40 -9.81 0.59 1.23
C SER A 40 -9.79 0.82 -0.29
N GLU A 41 -8.65 0.66 -0.96
CA GLU A 41 -8.60 0.78 -2.43
C GLU A 41 -9.41 -0.31 -3.12
N LEU A 42 -9.38 -1.53 -2.60
CA LEU A 42 -10.16 -2.64 -3.16
C LEU A 42 -11.66 -2.34 -3.05
N GLN A 43 -12.11 -1.79 -1.92
CA GLN A 43 -13.50 -1.38 -1.69
C GLN A 43 -13.92 -0.22 -2.60
N ALA A 44 -13.04 0.77 -2.79
CA ALA A 44 -13.28 1.89 -3.71
C ALA A 44 -13.36 1.46 -5.19
N SER A 45 -12.82 0.28 -5.53
CA SER A 45 -12.86 -0.31 -6.87
C SER A 45 -14.09 -1.21 -7.15
N LEU A 46 -15.05 -1.30 -6.22
CA LEU A 46 -16.35 -1.95 -6.48
C LEU A 46 -17.27 -1.03 -7.31
#